data_AF-A0A7S3YY45-F1
#
_entry.id   AF-A0A7S3YY45-F1
#
_cell.length_a   1.000
_cell.length_b   1.000
_cell.length_c   1.000
_cell.angle_alpha   90.00
_cell.angle_beta   90.00
_cell.angle_gamma   90.00
#
_symmetry.space_group_name_H-M   'P 1'
#
loop_
_entity.id
_entity.type
_entity.pdbx_description
1 polymer ?
#
loop_
_entity_poly.entity_id
_entity_poly.type
_entity_poly.pdbx_seq_one_letter_code
_entity_poly.pdbx_strand_id
1 'polypeptide(L)'
;KLDSKRADDDAVNGSEDIVDGSEMSEEEGGGTEKDNSQALGEKDELKRQIKLVEADIKKVEEAIEAVEGLLDDATANVRKHPKDKFWRDEVQRLGKREDRLRDKENNLRAKENKLIELLYQIPRES
;
A
#
# COMPACT_ATOMS: atom_id res chain seq x y z
N LYS A 1 2.27 40.77 -10.57
CA LYS A 1 3.63 41.16 -11.00
C LYS A 1 4.36 39.87 -11.36
N LEU A 2 4.74 39.71 -12.61
CA LEU A 2 5.46 38.55 -13.15
C LEU A 2 6.91 39.00 -13.36
N ASP A 3 7.84 38.52 -12.53
CA ASP A 3 9.26 38.79 -12.68
C ASP A 3 9.93 37.59 -13.38
N SER A 4 9.86 37.60 -14.71
CA SER A 4 10.63 36.71 -15.58
C SER A 4 12.01 37.32 -15.81
N LYS A 5 13.04 36.82 -15.11
CA LYS A 5 14.44 37.15 -15.41
C LYS A 5 14.97 36.26 -16.53
N ARG A 6 15.15 36.92 -17.68
CA ARG A 6 16.27 36.92 -18.64
C ARG A 6 16.96 35.59 -19.02
N ALA A 7 16.97 35.36 -20.34
CA ALA A 7 17.91 34.54 -21.09
C ALA A 7 19.35 35.11 -21.02
N ASP A 8 20.32 34.27 -21.41
CA ASP A 8 21.53 34.54 -22.22
C ASP A 8 22.49 33.33 -21.96
N ASP A 9 22.57 32.37 -22.90
CA ASP A 9 23.61 32.24 -23.94
C ASP A 9 25.00 31.86 -23.39
N ASP A 10 25.46 30.64 -23.71
CA ASP A 10 26.75 30.44 -24.42
C ASP A 10 27.00 28.95 -24.73
N ALA A 11 27.01 28.66 -26.02
CA ALA A 11 27.40 27.39 -26.59
C ALA A 11 28.92 27.20 -26.45
N VAL A 12 29.34 26.15 -25.73
CA VAL A 12 30.73 25.68 -25.76
C VAL A 12 30.82 24.56 -26.79
N ASN A 13 31.12 24.97 -28.02
CA ASN A 13 31.46 24.10 -29.13
C ASN A 13 32.98 24.08 -29.31
N GLY A 14 33.58 22.89 -29.15
CA GLY A 14 34.82 22.49 -29.81
C GLY A 14 36.14 22.75 -29.08
N SER A 15 36.83 21.67 -28.72
CA SER A 15 38.19 21.46 -29.24
C SER A 15 38.56 19.99 -29.14
N GLU A 16 38.94 19.45 -30.29
CA GLU A 16 39.50 18.14 -30.56
C GLU A 16 40.63 17.74 -29.58
N ASP A 17 40.68 16.47 -29.18
CA ASP A 17 41.94 15.70 -29.13
C ASP A 17 41.68 14.18 -28.93
N ILE A 18 42.03 13.42 -29.98
CA ILE A 18 42.77 12.13 -29.98
C ILE A 18 42.10 10.80 -29.55
N VAL A 19 41.89 9.92 -30.55
CA VAL A 19 42.38 8.51 -30.78
C VAL A 19 42.70 7.66 -29.51
N ASP A 20 42.32 6.38 -29.33
CA ASP A 20 42.66 5.17 -30.11
C ASP A 20 41.85 3.96 -29.58
N GLY A 21 41.71 2.93 -30.42
CA GLY A 21 40.97 1.71 -30.20
C GLY A 21 41.45 0.88 -29.01
N SER A 22 40.52 0.65 -28.09
CA SER A 22 40.42 -0.64 -27.42
C SER A 22 39.06 -1.23 -27.79
N GLU A 23 39.04 -1.96 -28.91
CA GLU A 23 38.34 -3.24 -28.88
C GLU A 23 38.78 -4.01 -27.64
N MET A 24 37.89 -4.86 -27.13
CA MET A 24 38.00 -5.71 -25.94
C MET A 24 37.34 -5.08 -24.70
N SER A 25 36.09 -5.44 -24.48
CA SER A 25 35.82 -6.46 -23.46
C SER A 25 34.45 -7.07 -23.73
N GLU A 26 34.44 -8.32 -24.20
CA GLU A 26 33.35 -9.23 -23.89
C GLU A 26 33.31 -9.35 -22.35
N GLU A 27 32.52 -8.51 -21.70
CA GLU A 27 32.02 -8.80 -20.37
C GLU A 27 30.54 -9.18 -20.48
N GLU A 28 30.33 -10.27 -21.23
CA GLU A 28 29.21 -11.17 -20.97
C GLU A 28 29.42 -11.76 -19.57
N GLY A 29 28.78 -11.18 -18.55
CA GLY A 29 28.86 -11.76 -17.20
C GLY A 29 28.09 -11.08 -16.06
N GLY A 30 27.52 -9.89 -16.25
CA GLY A 30 26.99 -9.09 -15.14
C GLY A 30 25.49 -9.17 -14.85
N GLY A 31 24.72 -9.97 -15.60
CA GLY A 31 23.25 -9.94 -15.54
C GLY A 31 22.63 -10.56 -14.28
N THR A 32 23.26 -11.58 -13.70
CA THR A 32 22.61 -12.44 -12.70
C THR A 32 22.72 -11.95 -11.26
N GLU A 33 23.79 -11.24 -10.87
CA GLU A 33 23.96 -10.75 -9.49
C GLU A 33 23.15 -9.48 -9.20
N LYS A 34 23.05 -8.57 -10.17
CA LYS A 34 22.22 -7.36 -10.04
C LYS A 34 20.73 -7.71 -9.98
N ASP A 35 20.27 -8.60 -10.85
CA ASP A 35 18.87 -9.02 -10.92
C ASP A 35 18.44 -9.79 -9.66
N ASN A 36 19.31 -10.63 -9.08
CA ASN A 36 19.04 -11.31 -7.80
C ASN A 36 18.98 -10.32 -6.62
N SER A 37 19.88 -9.34 -6.56
CA SER A 37 19.86 -8.34 -5.48
C SER A 37 18.61 -7.46 -5.50
N GLN A 38 18.10 -7.14 -6.69
CA GLN A 38 16.88 -6.36 -6.87
C GLN A 38 15.63 -7.19 -6.51
N ALA A 39 15.57 -8.46 -6.94
CA ALA A 39 14.49 -9.38 -6.59
C ALA A 39 14.38 -9.65 -5.08
N LEU A 40 15.52 -9.74 -4.38
CA LEU A 40 15.55 -9.86 -2.91
C LEU A 40 15.00 -8.61 -2.21
N GLY A 41 15.37 -7.42 -2.68
CA GLY A 41 14.85 -6.15 -2.15
C GLY A 41 13.34 -5.99 -2.35
N GLU A 42 12.82 -6.36 -3.53
CA GLU A 42 11.40 -6.33 -3.83
C GLU A 42 10.60 -7.31 -2.95
N LYS A 43 11.13 -8.52 -2.74
CA LYS A 43 10.54 -9.52 -1.85
C LYS A 43 10.43 -9.02 -0.40
N ASP A 44 11.47 -8.39 0.12
CA ASP A 44 11.47 -7.90 1.50
C ASP A 44 10.57 -6.67 1.68
N GLU A 45 10.46 -5.79 0.67
CA GLU A 45 9.50 -4.69 0.68
C GLU A 45 8.05 -5.22 0.61
N LEU A 46 7.75 -6.22 -0.22
CA LEU A 46 6.43 -6.86 -0.26
C LEU A 46 6.05 -7.48 1.09
N LYS A 47 6.97 -8.20 1.74
CA LYS A 47 6.73 -8.75 3.09
C LYS A 47 6.47 -7.64 4.12
N ARG A 48 7.20 -6.52 4.04
CA ARG A 48 6.99 -5.38 4.93
C ARG A 48 5.60 -4.78 4.73
N GLN A 49 5.16 -4.62 3.48
CA GLN A 49 3.83 -4.13 3.15
C GLN A 49 2.72 -5.08 3.62
N ILE A 50 2.88 -6.39 3.45
CA ILE A 50 1.94 -7.39 3.96
C ILE A 50 1.75 -7.23 5.47
N LYS A 51 2.85 -7.15 6.24
CA LYS A 51 2.79 -6.95 7.69
C LYS A 51 2.08 -5.65 8.10
N LEU A 52 2.22 -4.58 7.31
CA LEU A 52 1.53 -3.33 7.57
C LEU A 52 0.03 -3.45 7.29
N VAL A 53 -0.36 -4.15 6.22
CA VAL A 53 -1.77 -4.41 5.89
C VAL A 53 -2.41 -5.33 6.94
N GLU A 54 -1.73 -6.40 7.36
CA GLU A 54 -2.15 -7.27 8.46
C GLU A 54 -2.42 -6.48 9.75
N ALA A 55 -1.52 -5.57 10.11
CA ALA A 55 -1.68 -4.72 11.28
C ALA A 55 -2.89 -3.78 11.17
N ASP A 56 -3.18 -3.27 9.96
CA ASP A 56 -4.35 -2.44 9.73
C ASP A 56 -5.66 -3.24 9.68
N ILE A 57 -5.65 -4.48 9.18
CA ILE A 57 -6.77 -5.43 9.28
C ILE A 57 -7.12 -5.63 10.75
N LYS A 58 -6.13 -5.96 11.58
CA LYS A 58 -6.33 -6.19 13.02
C LYS A 58 -6.98 -4.99 13.73
N LYS A 59 -6.53 -3.76 13.44
CA LYS A 59 -7.15 -2.55 14.02
C LYS A 59 -8.59 -2.36 13.57
N VAL A 60 -8.93 -2.75 12.34
CA VAL A 60 -10.29 -2.67 11.83
C VAL A 60 -11.16 -3.75 12.48
N GLU A 61 -10.66 -4.97 12.67
CA GLU A 61 -11.34 -6.04 13.40
C GLU A 61 -11.65 -5.63 14.85
N GLU A 62 -10.67 -5.06 15.57
CA GLU A 62 -10.87 -4.51 16.93
C GLU A 62 -11.94 -3.41 16.96
N ALA A 63 -11.99 -2.57 15.91
CA ALA A 63 -13.01 -1.53 15.79
C ALA A 63 -14.40 -2.09 15.46
N ILE A 64 -14.49 -3.20 14.71
CA ILE A 64 -15.76 -3.91 14.44
C ILE A 64 -16.29 -4.48 15.75
N GLU A 65 -15.47 -5.21 16.50
CA GLU A 65 -15.85 -5.81 17.79
C GLU A 65 -16.37 -4.75 18.77
N ALA A 66 -15.69 -3.59 18.85
CA ALA A 66 -16.15 -2.49 19.68
C ALA A 66 -17.52 -1.91 19.23
N VAL A 67 -17.80 -1.88 17.93
CA VAL A 67 -19.09 -1.41 17.39
C VAL A 67 -20.19 -2.46 17.59
N GLU A 68 -19.88 -3.74 17.42
CA GLU A 68 -20.80 -4.86 17.70
C GLU A 68 -21.25 -4.85 19.17
N GLY A 69 -20.33 -4.63 20.12
CA GLY A 69 -20.69 -4.48 21.53
C GLY A 69 -21.65 -3.32 21.79
N LEU A 70 -21.43 -2.17 21.15
CA LEU A 70 -22.34 -1.03 21.23
C LEU A 70 -23.69 -1.31 20.55
N LEU A 71 -23.70 -2.09 19.47
CA LEU A 71 -24.92 -2.51 18.78
C LEU A 71 -25.77 -3.42 19.65
N ASP A 72 -25.16 -4.36 20.35
CA ASP A 72 -25.85 -5.26 21.27
C ASP A 72 -26.50 -4.46 22.41
N ASP A 73 -25.76 -3.52 23.00
CA ASP A 73 -26.27 -2.61 24.03
C ASP A 73 -27.41 -1.74 23.53
N ALA A 74 -27.25 -1.10 22.36
CA ALA A 74 -28.29 -0.26 21.76
C ALA A 74 -29.54 -1.09 21.42
N THR A 75 -29.36 -2.30 20.89
CA THR A 75 -30.45 -3.23 20.57
C THR A 75 -31.17 -3.71 21.82
N ALA A 76 -30.45 -4.00 22.91
CA ALA A 76 -31.04 -4.33 24.20
C ALA A 76 -31.88 -3.16 24.74
N ASN A 77 -31.43 -1.93 24.57
CA ASN A 77 -32.18 -0.74 24.96
C ASN A 77 -33.42 -0.51 24.08
N VAL A 78 -33.36 -0.76 22.76
CA VAL A 78 -34.56 -0.76 21.89
C VAL A 78 -35.59 -1.79 22.39
N ARG A 79 -35.16 -3.00 22.78
CA ARG A 79 -36.10 -4.02 23.30
C ARG A 79 -36.80 -3.56 24.59
N LYS A 80 -36.08 -2.89 25.49
CA LYS A 80 -36.64 -2.34 26.74
C LYS A 80 -37.51 -1.10 26.50
N HIS A 81 -37.13 -0.29 25.51
CA HIS A 81 -37.75 1.00 25.20
C HIS A 81 -38.08 1.12 23.71
N PRO A 82 -39.04 0.34 23.17
CA PRO A 82 -39.26 0.20 21.73
C PRO A 82 -39.77 1.47 21.06
N LYS A 83 -40.36 2.39 21.82
CA LYS A 83 -40.83 3.69 21.33
C LYS A 83 -39.76 4.77 21.37
N ASP A 84 -38.66 4.54 22.08
CA ASP A 84 -37.57 5.49 22.12
C ASP A 84 -36.92 5.59 20.74
N LYS A 85 -36.95 6.79 20.17
CA LYS A 85 -36.40 7.06 18.85
C LYS A 85 -34.87 7.06 18.91
N PHE A 86 -34.29 7.52 20.03
CA PHE A 86 -32.84 7.61 20.19
C PHE A 86 -32.18 6.25 19.98
N TRP A 87 -32.63 5.22 20.69
CA TRP A 87 -32.03 3.88 20.58
C TRP A 87 -32.20 3.24 19.21
N ARG A 88 -33.32 3.52 18.51
CA ARG A 88 -33.54 3.01 17.15
C ARG A 88 -32.62 3.69 16.13
N ASP A 89 -32.49 5.02 16.22
CA ASP A 89 -31.58 5.78 15.38
C ASP A 89 -30.12 5.39 15.66
N GLU A 90 -29.78 5.09 16.92
CA GLU A 90 -28.45 4.64 17.32
C GLU A 90 -28.11 3.25 16.75
N VAL A 91 -29.03 2.28 16.81
CA VAL A 91 -28.83 0.97 16.15
C VAL A 91 -28.59 1.15 14.65
N GLN A 92 -29.37 2.00 13.97
CA GLN A 92 -29.14 2.26 12.54
C GLN A 92 -27.80 2.93 12.26
N ARG A 93 -27.39 3.88 13.11
CA ARG A 93 -26.12 4.60 12.98
C ARG A 93 -24.93 3.67 13.18
N LEU A 94 -24.99 2.82 14.20
CA LEU A 94 -23.95 1.84 14.49
C LEU A 94 -23.91 0.74 13.43
N GLY A 95 -25.05 0.26 12.93
CA GLY A 95 -25.10 -0.72 11.83
C GLY A 95 -24.42 -0.19 10.57
N LYS A 96 -24.73 1.05 10.15
CA LYS A 96 -24.01 1.71 9.04
C LYS A 96 -22.51 1.93 9.31
N ARG A 97 -22.10 1.99 10.56
CA ARG A 97 -20.68 2.11 10.93
C ARG A 97 -19.99 0.75 10.82
N GLU A 98 -20.63 -0.31 11.30
CA GLU A 98 -20.17 -1.69 11.14
C GLU A 98 -20.00 -2.05 9.66
N ASP A 99 -21.02 -1.79 8.83
CA ASP A 99 -20.97 -2.05 7.38
C ASP A 99 -19.73 -1.41 6.73
N ARG A 100 -19.47 -0.13 7.04
CA ARG A 100 -18.31 0.60 6.51
C ARG A 100 -16.97 0.04 7.02
N LEU A 101 -16.93 -0.47 8.24
CA LEU A 101 -15.73 -1.12 8.78
C LEU A 101 -15.50 -2.48 8.11
N ARG A 102 -16.55 -3.28 7.89
CA ARG A 102 -16.48 -4.53 7.13
C ARG A 102 -16.05 -4.31 5.68
N ASP A 103 -16.59 -3.28 5.02
CA ASP A 103 -16.13 -2.89 3.68
C ASP A 103 -14.63 -2.54 3.68
N LYS A 104 -14.16 -1.83 4.71
CA LYS A 104 -12.74 -1.49 4.84
C LYS A 104 -11.88 -2.74 5.08
N GLU A 105 -12.32 -3.64 5.95
CA GLU A 105 -11.66 -4.93 6.21
C GLU A 105 -11.53 -5.74 4.92
N ASN A 106 -12.63 -5.89 4.17
CA ASN A 106 -12.66 -6.60 2.89
C ASN A 106 -11.69 -5.99 1.86
N ASN A 107 -11.62 -4.66 1.78
CA ASN A 107 -10.68 -3.97 0.91
C ASN A 107 -9.21 -4.19 1.34
N LEU A 108 -8.93 -4.24 2.64
CA LEU A 108 -7.59 -4.53 3.16
C LEU A 108 -7.19 -5.98 2.89
N ARG A 109 -8.08 -6.94 3.15
CA ARG A 109 -7.85 -8.37 2.82
C ARG A 109 -7.65 -8.58 1.32
N ALA A 110 -8.41 -7.89 0.47
CA ALA A 110 -8.20 -7.94 -0.97
C ALA A 110 -6.82 -7.39 -1.39
N LYS A 111 -6.31 -6.35 -0.70
CA LYS A 111 -4.96 -5.83 -0.93
C LYS A 111 -3.90 -6.81 -0.44
N GLU A 112 -4.07 -7.38 0.75
CA GLU A 112 -3.19 -8.41 1.30
C GLU A 112 -3.05 -9.60 0.33
N ASN A 113 -4.17 -10.12 -0.17
CA ASN A 113 -4.16 -11.22 -1.15
C ASN A 113 -3.38 -10.85 -2.42
N LYS A 114 -3.56 -9.64 -2.96
CA LYS A 114 -2.78 -9.18 -4.13
C LYS A 114 -1.28 -9.09 -3.83
N LEU A 115 -0.90 -8.62 -2.65
CA LEU A 115 0.52 -8.55 -2.25
C LEU A 115 1.11 -9.96 -2.09
N ILE A 116 0.35 -10.90 -1.53
CA ILE A 116 0.73 -12.31 -1.42
C ILE A 116 0.87 -12.94 -2.81
N GLU A 117 -0.07 -12.69 -3.73
CA GLU A 117 0.01 -13.15 -5.12
C GLU A 117 1.29 -12.65 -5.80
N LEU A 118 1.62 -11.36 -5.66
CA LEU A 118 2.87 -10.79 -6.18
C LEU A 118 4.11 -11.42 -5.56
N LEU A 119 4.09 -11.68 -4.25
CA LEU A 119 5.20 -12.33 -3.55
C LEU A 119 5.47 -13.75 -4.09
N TYR A 120 4.43 -14.49 -4.48
CA TYR A 120 4.56 -15.82 -5.08
C TYR A 120 5.02 -15.81 -6.54
N GLN A 121 4.85 -14.69 -7.26
CA GLN A 121 5.33 -14.53 -8.64
C GLN A 121 6.85 -14.32 -8.71
N ILE A 122 7.48 -13.87 -7.62
CA ILE A 122 8.94 -13.74 -7.54
C ILE A 122 9.56 -15.15 -7.62
N PRO A 123 10.47 -15.41 -8.58
CA PRO A 123 11.12 -16.71 -8.72
C PRO A 123 11.76 -17.16 -7.40
N ARG A 124 11.55 -18.42 -7.03
CA ARG A 124 12.29 -19.03 -5.94
C ARG A 124 13.69 -19.31 -6.45
N GLU A 125 14.70 -18.69 -5.83
CA GLU A 125 16.11 -19.01 -6.06
C GLU A 125 16.29 -20.54 -6.05
N SER A 126 16.89 -21.08 -7.12
CA SER A 126 17.30 -22.49 -7.24
C SER A 126 18.65 -22.71 -6.59
#